data_AF-A0AAJ0SIY9-F1
#
_entry.id   AF-A0AAJ0SIY9-F1
#
_cell.length_a   1.000
_cell.length_b   1.000
_cell.length_c   1.000
_cell.angle_alpha   90.00
_cell.angle_beta   90.00
_cell.angle_gamma   90.00
#
_symmetry.space_group_name_H-M   'P 1'
#
loop_
_entity.id
_entity.type
_entity.pdbx_description
1 polymer ?
#
loop_
_entity_poly.entity_id
_entity_poly.type
_entity_poly.pdbx_seq_one_letter_code
_entity_poly.pdbx_strand_id
1 'polypeptide(L)'
;MFRKKILLPTVLAISFLGCSKDPEVDKAIPPEVVTEPVAEVINDHLEEKFATVSPKLLTNNANPLLDFMFTADPTAIEYNGRIYVYATNDHQQYERVGKDGKNNYGYIRTLVMMSTDDMVNWTYHGLIDTANLAPWTSVSWAPSIASRLEADGKTHFYLYYSNGGGASAVLTSTSPVGPWKDPLGKNIVDHSVPGMDVENPFDPGVLIDNQGKGWLVFGAGTPKTKYMPDNARIVKLGADMISLEGNISKIP
;
A
#
# COMPACT_ATOMS: atom_id res chain seq x y z
N MET A 1 -24.51 3.95 30.17
CA MET A 1 -25.49 4.77 29.43
C MET A 1 -24.71 5.84 28.66
N PHE A 2 -24.33 5.55 27.42
CA PHE A 2 -23.62 6.51 26.54
C PHE A 2 -24.33 6.55 25.20
N ARG A 3 -24.85 7.73 24.86
CA ARG A 3 -25.65 8.01 23.66
C ARG A 3 -24.75 8.08 22.42
N LYS A 4 -25.03 7.26 21.40
CA LYS A 4 -24.49 7.42 20.05
C LYS A 4 -25.07 8.69 19.42
N LYS A 5 -24.22 9.63 19.00
CA LYS A 5 -24.57 10.66 18.02
C LYS A 5 -24.05 10.19 16.67
N ILE A 6 -24.95 9.99 15.72
CA ILE A 6 -24.64 9.73 14.31
C ILE A 6 -24.37 11.10 13.68
N LEU A 7 -23.19 11.26 13.09
CA LEU A 7 -22.85 12.40 12.22
C LEU A 7 -22.88 11.88 10.78
N LEU A 8 -23.81 12.39 9.98
CA LEU A 8 -23.81 12.22 8.52
C LEU A 8 -22.64 13.03 7.94
N PRO A 9 -21.74 12.42 7.15
CA PRO A 9 -20.80 13.19 6.34
C PRO A 9 -21.48 13.54 5.01
N THR A 10 -21.79 14.83 4.83
CA THR A 10 -22.12 15.41 3.54
C THR A 10 -20.85 15.43 2.67
N VAL A 11 -20.84 14.70 1.56
CA VAL A 11 -19.77 14.78 0.55
C VAL A 11 -19.99 16.04 -0.27
N LEU A 12 -19.08 17.01 -0.13
CA LEU A 12 -19.01 18.21 -0.96
C LEU A 12 -18.06 17.93 -2.12
N ALA A 13 -18.60 17.62 -3.30
CA ALA A 13 -17.82 17.59 -4.54
C ALA A 13 -17.63 19.04 -5.04
N ILE A 14 -16.37 19.43 -5.21
CA ILE A 14 -15.95 20.76 -5.67
C ILE A 14 -16.09 20.81 -7.19
N SER A 15 -17.07 21.59 -7.69
CA SER A 15 -17.10 22.04 -9.08
C SER A 15 -16.42 23.39 -9.20
N PHE A 16 -15.34 23.47 -9.99
CA PHE A 16 -14.74 24.74 -10.40
C PHE A 16 -15.69 25.47 -11.36
N LEU A 17 -16.28 26.57 -10.92
CA LEU A 17 -16.78 27.62 -11.82
C LEU A 17 -16.01 28.91 -11.53
N GLY A 18 -15.12 29.26 -12.47
CA GLY A 18 -14.55 30.60 -12.57
C GLY A 18 -15.63 31.58 -13.04
N CYS A 19 -15.73 32.69 -12.30
CA CYS A 19 -16.63 33.80 -12.54
C CYS A 19 -16.40 34.52 -13.87
N SER A 20 -17.49 34.96 -14.51
CA SER A 20 -17.59 36.31 -15.06
C SER A 20 -18.96 36.90 -14.68
N LYS A 21 -18.92 38.15 -14.19
CA LYS A 21 -20.07 38.93 -13.74
C LYS A 21 -20.72 39.61 -14.95
N ASP A 22 -22.04 39.66 -14.99
CA ASP A 22 -22.81 40.85 -15.40
C ASP A 22 -24.26 40.76 -14.84
N PRO A 23 -24.91 41.88 -14.49
CA PRO A 23 -26.21 41.91 -13.83
C PRO A 23 -27.39 42.13 -14.79
N GLU A 24 -28.60 41.91 -14.28
CA GLU A 24 -29.93 42.16 -14.87
C GLU A 24 -30.46 41.13 -15.90
N VAL A 25 -31.54 40.42 -15.53
CA VAL A 25 -32.94 40.79 -15.86
C VAL A 25 -33.87 39.70 -15.30
N ASP A 26 -34.82 40.12 -14.45
CA ASP A 26 -35.97 39.34 -14.01
C ASP A 26 -36.82 38.89 -15.20
N LYS A 27 -36.85 37.57 -15.47
CA LYS A 27 -37.98 36.91 -16.12
C LYS A 27 -38.21 35.55 -15.47
N ALA A 28 -39.39 35.38 -14.88
CA ALA A 28 -39.85 34.12 -14.32
C ALA A 28 -39.89 33.04 -15.40
N ILE A 29 -39.06 32.00 -15.23
CA ILE A 29 -39.04 30.77 -16.03
C ILE A 29 -39.94 29.75 -15.29
N PRO A 30 -40.88 29.07 -15.96
CA PRO A 30 -41.71 28.02 -15.33
C PRO A 30 -40.82 26.83 -14.90
N PRO A 31 -41.24 26.01 -13.92
CA PRO A 31 -40.38 24.97 -13.36
C PRO A 31 -40.06 23.94 -14.45
N GLU A 32 -38.82 23.92 -14.90
CA GLU A 32 -38.29 22.88 -15.76
C GLU A 32 -38.15 21.62 -14.91
N VAL A 33 -38.86 20.56 -15.29
CA VAL A 33 -38.69 19.23 -14.69
C VAL A 33 -37.32 18.74 -15.14
N VAL A 34 -36.30 18.95 -14.31
CA VAL A 34 -35.00 18.32 -14.49
C VAL A 34 -35.19 16.83 -14.21
N THR A 35 -35.46 16.05 -15.27
CA THR A 35 -35.28 14.61 -15.21
C THR A 35 -33.78 14.37 -15.17
N GLU A 36 -33.25 13.92 -14.02
CA GLU A 36 -31.89 13.38 -13.99
C GLU A 36 -31.77 12.28 -15.06
N PRO A 37 -30.63 12.16 -15.77
CA PRO A 37 -30.43 11.03 -16.64
C PRO A 37 -30.47 9.78 -15.76
N VAL A 38 -31.52 8.98 -15.93
CA VAL A 38 -31.55 7.61 -15.39
C VAL A 38 -30.31 6.95 -15.96
N ALA A 39 -29.36 6.58 -15.10
CA ALA A 39 -28.22 5.77 -15.52
C ALA A 39 -28.81 4.55 -16.24
N GLU A 40 -28.56 4.46 -17.54
CA GLU A 40 -29.02 3.33 -18.33
C GLU A 40 -28.39 2.10 -17.68
N VAL A 41 -29.23 1.23 -17.11
CA VAL A 41 -28.77 -0.05 -16.59
C VAL A 41 -28.36 -0.85 -17.80
N ILE A 42 -27.06 -0.82 -18.10
CA ILE A 42 -26.47 -1.63 -19.16
C ILE A 42 -26.64 -3.08 -18.71
N ASN A 43 -27.72 -3.70 -19.15
CA ASN A 43 -28.00 -5.12 -18.96
C ASN A 43 -27.22 -5.93 -19.98
N ASP A 44 -25.92 -5.63 -20.11
CA ASP A 44 -25.00 -6.46 -20.85
C ASP A 44 -24.76 -7.69 -19.98
N HIS A 45 -24.79 -8.87 -20.59
CA HIS A 45 -24.31 -10.12 -20.00
C HIS A 45 -22.77 -10.05 -19.79
N LEU A 46 -22.31 -9.08 -19.00
CA LEU A 46 -20.91 -8.78 -18.73
C LEU A 46 -20.24 -10.01 -18.11
N GLU A 47 -20.97 -10.73 -17.25
CA GLU A 47 -20.53 -12.00 -16.67
C GLU A 47 -20.14 -13.04 -17.73
N GLU A 48 -20.96 -13.21 -18.79
CA GLU A 48 -20.64 -14.12 -19.90
C GLU A 48 -19.49 -13.58 -20.76
N LYS A 49 -19.42 -12.26 -20.98
CA LYS A 49 -18.35 -11.60 -21.75
C LYS A 49 -16.99 -11.70 -21.07
N PHE A 50 -16.94 -11.69 -19.74
CA PHE A 50 -15.70 -11.69 -18.94
C PHE A 50 -15.40 -13.03 -18.25
N ALA A 51 -16.21 -14.06 -18.50
CA ALA A 51 -16.04 -15.42 -17.98
C ALA A 51 -14.64 -16.00 -18.20
N THR A 52 -14.01 -15.66 -19.33
CA THR A 52 -12.68 -16.10 -19.73
C THR A 52 -11.56 -15.18 -19.26
N VAL A 53 -11.89 -14.03 -18.67
CA VAL A 53 -10.96 -12.97 -18.27
C VAL A 53 -10.63 -13.02 -16.78
N SER A 54 -11.61 -13.35 -15.93
CA SER A 54 -11.43 -13.46 -14.48
C SER A 54 -12.32 -14.57 -13.92
N PRO A 55 -11.75 -15.74 -13.54
CA PRO A 55 -12.50 -16.80 -12.87
C PRO A 55 -13.17 -16.31 -11.58
N LYS A 56 -12.70 -15.23 -10.94
CA LYS A 56 -13.34 -14.69 -9.72
C LYS A 56 -14.71 -14.08 -9.96
N LEU A 57 -15.02 -13.58 -11.17
CA LEU A 57 -16.34 -13.02 -11.45
C LEU A 57 -17.46 -14.09 -11.46
N LEU A 58 -17.10 -15.36 -11.67
CA LEU A 58 -18.05 -16.46 -11.82
C LEU A 58 -17.89 -17.55 -10.75
N THR A 59 -16.95 -17.38 -9.83
CA THR A 59 -16.71 -18.35 -8.76
C THR A 59 -16.94 -17.70 -7.40
N ASN A 60 -17.56 -18.43 -6.47
CA ASN A 60 -17.66 -18.01 -5.06
C ASN A 60 -16.31 -18.18 -4.31
N ASN A 61 -15.19 -18.12 -5.03
CA ASN A 61 -13.86 -18.32 -4.47
C ASN A 61 -13.26 -16.97 -4.08
N ALA A 62 -12.89 -16.82 -2.80
CA ALA A 62 -12.22 -15.61 -2.32
C ALA A 62 -10.75 -15.49 -2.80
N ASN A 63 -10.15 -16.59 -3.27
CA ASN A 63 -8.73 -16.67 -3.65
C ASN A 63 -8.52 -17.00 -5.13
N PRO A 64 -7.41 -16.51 -5.73
CA PRO A 64 -6.44 -15.53 -5.20
C PRO A 64 -7.09 -14.14 -5.02
N LEU A 65 -6.49 -13.19 -4.29
CA LEU A 65 -7.13 -11.88 -4.05
C LEU A 65 -7.38 -11.12 -5.36
N LEU A 66 -6.37 -11.06 -6.22
CA LEU A 66 -6.45 -10.61 -7.62
C LEU A 66 -6.08 -11.79 -8.53
N ASP A 67 -6.75 -11.94 -9.68
CA ASP A 67 -6.50 -13.01 -10.64
C ASP A 67 -5.97 -12.52 -12.01
N PHE A 68 -5.92 -11.21 -12.22
CA PHE A 68 -5.38 -10.57 -13.42
C PHE A 68 -3.93 -10.08 -13.27
N MET A 69 -3.34 -10.15 -12.06
CA MET A 69 -2.00 -9.68 -11.76
C MET A 69 -1.29 -10.60 -10.78
N PHE A 70 0.00 -10.85 -11.00
CA PHE A 70 0.83 -11.61 -10.08
C PHE A 70 1.39 -10.71 -8.98
N THR A 71 1.17 -11.13 -7.73
CA THR A 71 1.63 -10.42 -6.53
C THR A 71 2.32 -11.37 -5.57
N ALA A 72 3.33 -10.89 -4.86
CA ALA A 72 4.07 -11.66 -3.85
C ALA A 72 4.24 -10.85 -2.55
N ASP A 73 4.64 -11.52 -1.48
CA ASP A 73 5.03 -10.93 -0.19
C ASP A 73 4.03 -9.89 0.37
N PRO A 74 2.75 -10.27 0.57
CA PRO A 74 1.74 -9.30 0.97
C PRO A 74 1.93 -8.85 2.43
N THR A 75 1.68 -7.56 2.66
CA THR A 75 1.43 -6.98 3.99
C THR A 75 0.06 -6.31 3.99
N ALA A 76 -0.53 -6.11 5.17
CA ALA A 76 -1.86 -5.55 5.28
C ALA A 76 -2.02 -4.63 6.49
N ILE A 77 -2.94 -3.67 6.38
CA ILE A 77 -3.36 -2.82 7.48
C ILE A 77 -4.86 -2.57 7.42
N GLU A 78 -5.51 -2.53 8.59
CA GLU A 78 -6.87 -2.05 8.72
C GLU A 78 -6.87 -0.52 8.87
N TYR A 79 -7.75 0.14 8.13
CA TYR A 79 -7.99 1.56 8.28
C TYR A 79 -9.44 1.92 7.89
N ASN A 80 -10.16 2.55 8.82
CA ASN A 80 -11.54 3.03 8.63
C ASN A 80 -12.52 1.96 8.12
N GLY A 81 -12.43 0.74 8.66
CA GLY A 81 -13.32 -0.38 8.34
C GLY A 81 -12.95 -1.14 7.06
N ARG A 82 -11.77 -0.86 6.49
CA ARG A 82 -11.25 -1.54 5.29
C ARG A 82 -9.89 -2.16 5.57
N ILE A 83 -9.63 -3.31 4.96
CA ILE A 83 -8.28 -3.88 4.89
C ILE A 83 -7.62 -3.40 3.61
N TYR A 84 -6.43 -2.83 3.72
CA TYR A 84 -5.55 -2.47 2.61
C TYR A 84 -4.38 -3.44 2.58
N VAL A 85 -4.13 -4.03 1.41
CA VAL A 85 -3.03 -4.97 1.16
C VAL A 85 -2.04 -4.34 0.18
N TYR A 86 -0.77 -4.48 0.49
CA TYR A 86 0.36 -4.05 -0.33
C TYR A 86 1.21 -5.25 -0.65
N ALA A 87 1.70 -5.36 -1.89
CA ALA A 87 2.44 -6.54 -2.33
C ALA A 87 3.53 -6.19 -3.35
N THR A 88 4.55 -7.04 -3.43
CA THR A 88 5.55 -7.04 -4.51
C THR A 88 4.85 -7.21 -5.87
N ASN A 89 5.15 -6.35 -6.85
CA ASN A 89 4.60 -6.46 -8.21
C ASN A 89 5.37 -7.49 -9.06
N ASP A 90 5.16 -8.77 -8.79
CA ASP A 90 5.75 -9.88 -9.55
C ASP A 90 5.30 -9.87 -11.03
N HIS A 91 4.15 -9.26 -11.33
CA HIS A 91 3.68 -9.07 -12.71
C HIS A 91 4.63 -8.22 -13.55
N GLN A 92 5.25 -7.19 -12.96
CA GLN A 92 6.24 -6.37 -13.65
C GLN A 92 7.45 -7.19 -14.12
N GLN A 93 7.86 -8.19 -13.33
CA GLN A 93 8.88 -9.14 -13.76
C GLN A 93 8.36 -9.99 -14.92
N TYR A 94 7.17 -10.59 -14.77
CA TYR A 94 6.55 -11.43 -15.79
C TYR A 94 6.44 -10.72 -17.15
N GLU A 95 6.03 -9.45 -17.17
CA GLU A 95 5.97 -8.65 -18.40
C GLU A 95 7.33 -8.51 -19.10
N ARG A 96 8.43 -8.51 -18.34
CA ARG A 96 9.79 -8.38 -18.90
C ARG A 96 10.38 -9.68 -19.39
N VAL A 97 10.09 -10.80 -18.74
CA VAL A 97 10.72 -12.09 -19.04
C VAL A 97 9.80 -13.04 -19.82
N GLY A 98 8.50 -12.78 -19.82
CA GLY A 98 7.49 -13.62 -20.45
C GLY A 98 7.21 -14.92 -19.69
N LYS A 99 6.26 -15.69 -20.21
CA LYS A 99 5.76 -16.95 -19.61
C LYS A 99 6.85 -17.99 -19.34
N ASP A 100 7.79 -18.15 -20.26
CA ASP A 100 8.87 -19.12 -20.15
C ASP A 100 10.14 -18.51 -19.52
N GLY A 101 10.09 -17.23 -19.15
CA GLY A 101 11.17 -16.52 -18.51
C GLY A 101 11.28 -16.84 -17.02
N LYS A 102 12.51 -16.83 -16.50
CA LYS A 102 12.75 -17.05 -15.07
C LYS A 102 12.41 -15.79 -14.27
N ASN A 103 11.62 -15.95 -13.21
CA ASN A 103 11.48 -14.90 -12.19
C ASN A 103 12.82 -14.78 -11.42
N ASN A 104 13.52 -13.67 -11.62
CA ASN A 104 14.73 -13.31 -10.89
C ASN A 104 14.56 -12.04 -10.06
N TYR A 105 13.34 -11.51 -9.98
CA TYR A 105 12.92 -10.35 -9.20
C TYR A 105 13.58 -9.00 -9.57
N GLY A 106 14.48 -8.99 -10.56
CA GLY A 106 15.37 -7.87 -10.85
C GLY A 106 14.73 -6.67 -11.56
N TYR A 107 13.51 -6.80 -12.09
CA TYR A 107 12.80 -5.71 -12.78
C TYR A 107 11.70 -5.07 -11.93
N ILE A 108 11.49 -5.52 -10.70
CA ILE A 108 10.38 -5.09 -9.86
C ILE A 108 10.73 -3.76 -9.19
N ARG A 109 10.14 -2.67 -9.69
CA ARG A 109 10.27 -1.29 -9.19
C ARG A 109 8.93 -0.64 -8.93
N THR A 110 7.93 -1.47 -8.63
CA THR A 110 6.59 -1.03 -8.26
C THR A 110 6.02 -1.96 -7.20
N LEU A 111 5.11 -1.43 -6.37
CA LEU A 111 4.34 -2.20 -5.40
C LEU A 111 2.84 -2.08 -5.73
N VAL A 112 2.09 -3.15 -5.52
CA VAL A 112 0.65 -3.22 -5.79
C VAL A 112 -0.14 -2.79 -4.57
N MET A 113 -1.22 -2.03 -4.76
CA MET A 113 -2.18 -1.68 -3.71
C MET A 113 -3.56 -2.24 -4.02
N MET A 114 -4.18 -2.89 -3.04
CA MET A 114 -5.57 -3.35 -3.13
C MET A 114 -6.28 -3.22 -1.78
N SER A 115 -7.62 -3.20 -1.77
CA SER A 115 -8.38 -3.13 -0.51
C SER A 115 -9.72 -3.83 -0.58
N THR A 116 -10.28 -4.17 0.57
CA THR A 116 -11.61 -4.76 0.71
C THR A 116 -12.27 -4.30 2.02
N ASP A 117 -13.58 -4.37 2.08
CA ASP A 117 -14.40 -4.28 3.30
C ASP A 117 -15.18 -5.57 3.61
N ASP A 118 -15.12 -6.57 2.71
CA ASP A 118 -15.89 -7.82 2.83
C ASP A 118 -15.05 -9.10 2.62
N MET A 119 -13.74 -8.96 2.36
CA MET A 119 -12.76 -10.02 2.11
C MET A 119 -12.94 -10.79 0.79
N VAL A 120 -13.92 -10.41 -0.04
CA VAL A 120 -14.25 -11.08 -1.31
C VAL A 120 -14.07 -10.14 -2.49
N ASN A 121 -14.62 -8.93 -2.39
CA ASN A 121 -14.55 -7.89 -3.40
C ASN A 121 -13.33 -7.01 -3.12
N TRP A 122 -12.38 -7.02 -4.05
CA TRP A 122 -11.11 -6.30 -3.92
C TRP A 122 -11.05 -5.15 -4.92
N THR A 123 -10.88 -3.94 -4.40
CA THR A 123 -10.58 -2.74 -5.20
C THR A 123 -9.08 -2.68 -5.45
N TYR A 124 -8.66 -2.67 -6.72
CA TYR A 124 -7.28 -2.37 -7.11
C TYR A 124 -7.06 -0.85 -7.14
N HIS A 125 -6.02 -0.38 -6.45
CA HIS A 125 -5.71 1.04 -6.29
C HIS A 125 -4.52 1.50 -7.15
N GLY A 126 -4.03 0.64 -8.04
CA GLY A 126 -2.87 0.95 -8.86
C GLY A 126 -1.55 0.54 -8.22
N LEU A 127 -0.49 1.19 -8.68
CA LEU A 127 0.89 0.89 -8.31
C LEU A 127 1.53 2.06 -7.56
N ILE A 128 2.41 1.74 -6.63
CA ILE A 128 3.37 2.68 -6.05
C ILE A 128 4.63 2.62 -6.91
N ASP A 129 4.92 3.69 -7.65
CA ASP A 129 6.05 3.76 -8.58
C ASP A 129 7.34 4.17 -7.88
N THR A 130 8.06 3.20 -7.31
CA THR A 130 9.30 3.44 -6.57
C THR A 130 10.43 3.90 -7.48
N ALA A 131 10.39 3.60 -8.78
CA ALA A 131 11.37 4.11 -9.75
C ALA A 131 11.34 5.63 -9.85
N ASN A 132 10.13 6.23 -9.78
CA ASN A 132 9.96 7.67 -9.81
C ASN A 132 10.06 8.31 -8.42
N LEU A 133 9.50 7.67 -7.38
CA LEU A 133 9.49 8.21 -6.02
C LEU A 133 10.87 8.15 -5.33
N ALA A 134 11.63 7.09 -5.58
CA ALA A 134 12.92 6.80 -4.96
C ALA A 134 13.89 6.23 -6.02
N PRO A 135 14.32 7.05 -7.01
CA PRO A 135 15.09 6.58 -8.16
C PRO A 135 16.45 5.96 -7.81
N TRP A 136 16.95 6.23 -6.60
CA TRP A 136 18.17 5.66 -6.02
C TRP A 136 18.00 4.20 -5.57
N THR A 137 16.76 3.68 -5.45
CA THR A 137 16.49 2.26 -5.23
C THR A 137 16.49 1.48 -6.54
N SER A 138 17.04 0.28 -6.51
CA SER A 138 17.16 -0.58 -7.69
C SER A 138 15.91 -1.43 -7.93
N VAL A 139 15.31 -1.92 -6.84
CA VAL A 139 14.11 -2.77 -6.83
C VAL A 139 13.27 -2.48 -5.59
N SER A 140 12.02 -2.97 -5.56
CA SER A 140 11.11 -2.86 -4.42
C SER A 140 10.38 -4.18 -4.15
N TRP A 141 10.78 -4.88 -3.09
CA TRP A 141 10.20 -6.18 -2.68
C TRP A 141 9.66 -6.15 -1.24
N ALA A 142 8.87 -7.16 -0.88
CA ALA A 142 8.43 -7.47 0.48
C ALA A 142 8.02 -6.24 1.31
N PRO A 143 6.96 -5.53 0.88
CA PRO A 143 6.51 -4.37 1.60
C PRO A 143 6.05 -4.71 3.02
N SER A 144 6.18 -3.77 3.95
CA SER A 144 5.59 -3.83 5.27
C SER A 144 5.00 -2.49 5.65
N ILE A 145 3.74 -2.49 6.08
CA ILE A 145 2.97 -1.27 6.33
C ILE A 145 2.66 -1.12 7.83
N ALA A 146 2.83 0.09 8.34
CA ALA A 146 2.25 0.53 9.61
C ALA A 146 1.53 1.86 9.44
N SER A 147 0.59 2.17 10.34
CA SER A 147 -0.01 3.50 10.41
C SER A 147 -0.18 3.96 11.85
N ARG A 148 -0.15 5.27 12.06
CA ARG A 148 -0.34 5.89 13.37
C ARG A 148 -0.91 7.29 13.22
N LEU A 149 -1.76 7.70 14.16
CA LEU A 149 -2.18 9.09 14.31
C LEU A 149 -1.01 9.89 14.89
N GLU A 150 -0.49 10.85 14.13
CA GLU A 150 0.64 11.69 14.54
C GLU A 150 0.17 12.98 15.22
N ALA A 151 1.13 13.70 15.80
CA ALA A 151 0.88 14.95 16.52
C ALA A 151 0.26 16.07 15.67
N ASP A 152 0.35 15.97 14.34
CA ASP A 152 -0.30 16.89 13.39
C ASP A 152 -1.81 16.60 13.20
N GLY A 153 -2.35 15.60 13.90
CA GLY A 153 -3.76 15.23 13.87
C GLY A 153 -4.15 14.40 12.64
N LYS A 154 -3.19 13.89 11.87
CA LYS A 154 -3.44 13.03 10.71
C LYS A 154 -2.93 11.61 10.97
N THR A 155 -3.57 10.63 10.35
CA THR A 155 -3.00 9.28 10.27
C THR A 155 -1.93 9.28 9.20
N HIS A 156 -0.72 8.92 9.58
CA HIS A 156 0.40 8.69 8.67
C HIS A 156 0.56 7.19 8.43
N PHE A 157 0.99 6.86 7.22
CA PHE A 157 1.27 5.51 6.74
C PHE A 157 2.75 5.43 6.41
N TYR A 158 3.40 4.37 6.91
CA TYR A 158 4.83 4.12 6.76
C TYR A 158 5.00 2.76 6.06
N LEU A 159 5.41 2.80 4.79
CA LEU A 159 5.58 1.62 3.95
C LEU A 159 7.07 1.35 3.75
N TYR A 160 7.57 0.33 4.42
CA TYR A 160 8.95 -0.14 4.26
C TYR A 160 8.99 -1.17 3.14
N TYR A 161 10.10 -1.26 2.43
CA TYR A 161 10.30 -2.26 1.39
C TYR A 161 11.78 -2.60 1.22
N SER A 162 12.07 -3.80 0.75
CA SER A 162 13.41 -4.27 0.42
C SER A 162 13.93 -3.60 -0.84
N ASN A 163 15.11 -2.97 -0.76
CA ASN A 163 15.89 -2.54 -1.92
C ASN A 163 16.92 -3.63 -2.26
N GLY A 164 16.40 -4.75 -2.76
CA GLY A 164 17.16 -5.97 -2.97
C GLY A 164 17.42 -6.72 -1.66
N GLY A 165 18.36 -7.67 -1.69
CA GLY A 165 18.74 -8.45 -0.50
C GLY A 165 19.56 -7.69 0.56
N GLY A 166 20.12 -6.54 0.19
CA GLY A 166 21.13 -5.85 1.01
C GLY A 166 20.63 -4.66 1.81
N ALA A 167 19.37 -4.26 1.66
CA ALA A 167 18.87 -3.03 2.26
C ALA A 167 17.34 -2.94 2.28
N SER A 168 16.83 -2.01 3.08
CA SER A 168 15.42 -1.61 3.12
C SER A 168 15.27 -0.09 3.06
N ALA A 169 14.20 0.38 2.42
CA ALA A 169 13.80 1.78 2.27
C ALA A 169 12.42 2.02 2.92
N VAL A 170 11.99 3.28 2.99
CA VAL A 170 10.69 3.67 3.55
C VAL A 170 10.03 4.77 2.72
N LEU A 171 8.72 4.66 2.51
CA LEU A 171 7.86 5.71 1.97
C LEU A 171 6.82 6.14 3.00
N THR A 172 6.34 7.37 2.88
CA THR A 172 5.31 7.94 3.74
C THR A 172 4.11 8.44 2.96
N SER A 173 2.93 8.38 3.58
CA SER A 173 1.72 9.03 3.10
C SER A 173 0.78 9.40 4.26
N THR A 174 -0.22 10.24 3.99
CA THR A 174 -1.34 10.52 4.91
C THR A 174 -2.64 9.86 4.45
N SER A 175 -2.53 8.93 3.50
CA SER A 175 -3.62 8.15 2.92
C SER A 175 -3.09 6.74 2.62
N PRO A 176 -3.89 5.68 2.80
CA PRO A 176 -3.48 4.31 2.52
C PRO A 176 -3.27 4.04 1.01
N VAL A 177 -3.66 4.97 0.14
CA VAL A 177 -3.51 4.82 -1.31
C VAL A 177 -2.64 5.93 -1.92
N GLY A 178 -1.87 6.62 -1.08
CA GLY A 178 -1.02 7.72 -1.51
C GLY A 178 -1.74 9.08 -1.59
N PRO A 179 -1.06 10.11 -2.14
CA PRO A 179 0.26 10.03 -2.79
C PRO A 179 1.36 9.65 -1.80
N TRP A 180 2.31 8.86 -2.27
CA TRP A 180 3.48 8.41 -1.51
C TRP A 180 4.66 9.36 -1.71
N LYS A 181 5.56 9.42 -0.72
CA LYS A 181 6.79 10.23 -0.78
C LYS A 181 7.95 9.45 -0.15
N ASP A 182 9.14 9.59 -0.73
CA ASP A 182 10.40 9.21 -0.10
C ASP A 182 10.86 10.35 0.83
N PRO A 183 10.86 10.16 2.15
CA PRO A 183 11.28 11.19 3.10
C PRO A 183 12.79 11.20 3.35
N LEU A 184 13.54 10.15 2.96
CA LEU A 184 14.93 9.96 3.38
C LEU A 184 15.95 10.15 2.24
N GLY A 185 15.60 9.77 1.01
CA GLY A 185 16.56 9.76 -0.11
C GLY A 185 17.68 8.71 0.05
N LYS A 186 17.51 7.75 0.96
CA LYS A 186 18.48 6.70 1.29
C LYS A 186 17.80 5.52 2.01
N ASN A 187 18.51 4.39 2.11
CA ASN A 187 18.05 3.25 2.89
C ASN A 187 17.86 3.64 4.37
N ILE A 188 16.83 3.07 5.00
CA ILE A 188 16.69 3.13 6.47
C ILE A 188 17.55 2.07 7.15
N VAL A 189 17.75 0.93 6.48
CA VAL A 189 18.58 -0.19 6.93
C VAL A 189 19.45 -0.67 5.78
N ASP A 190 20.76 -0.79 6.01
CA ASP A 190 21.73 -1.47 5.14
C ASP A 190 22.99 -1.84 5.96
N HIS A 191 24.00 -2.42 5.31
CA HIS A 191 25.26 -2.81 5.97
C HIS A 191 26.10 -1.65 6.53
N SER A 192 25.78 -0.39 6.22
CA SER A 192 26.45 0.77 6.82
C SER A 192 25.93 1.12 8.21
N VAL A 193 24.77 0.59 8.60
CA VAL A 193 24.20 0.83 9.93
C VAL A 193 25.08 0.16 11.00
N PRO A 194 25.55 0.91 12.03
CA PRO A 194 26.37 0.35 13.09
C PRO A 194 25.70 -0.83 13.79
N GLY A 195 26.45 -1.92 13.97
CA GLY A 195 25.95 -3.15 14.58
C GLY A 195 25.23 -4.11 13.62
N MET A 196 25.20 -3.80 12.32
CA MET A 196 24.70 -4.73 11.31
C MET A 196 25.63 -5.93 11.14
N ASP A 197 25.13 -7.13 11.40
CA ASP A 197 25.86 -8.41 11.27
C ASP A 197 25.06 -9.50 10.52
N VAL A 198 23.92 -9.16 9.91
CA VAL A 198 23.14 -10.10 9.08
C VAL A 198 23.57 -10.01 7.61
N GLU A 199 23.58 -11.15 6.94
CA GLU A 199 23.94 -11.28 5.52
C GLU A 199 22.99 -10.45 4.64
N ASN A 200 21.68 -10.67 4.79
CA ASN A 200 20.65 -10.02 3.98
C ASN A 200 19.69 -9.20 4.86
N PRO A 201 19.92 -7.90 5.10
CA PRO A 201 19.02 -7.04 5.88
C PRO A 201 17.83 -6.54 5.03
N PHE A 202 17.08 -7.49 4.48
CA PHE A 202 15.88 -7.28 3.69
C PHE A 202 14.62 -7.74 4.44
N ASP A 203 13.50 -7.79 3.73
CA ASP A 203 12.18 -8.24 4.16
C ASP A 203 11.76 -7.56 5.47
N PRO A 204 11.61 -6.22 5.43
CA PRO A 204 11.27 -5.45 6.60
C PRO A 204 9.92 -5.89 7.16
N GLY A 205 9.80 -5.95 8.47
CA GLY A 205 8.56 -6.14 9.21
C GLY A 205 8.41 -5.02 10.22
N VAL A 206 7.56 -4.03 9.93
CA VAL A 206 7.27 -2.94 10.87
C VAL A 206 6.10 -3.32 11.77
N LEU A 207 6.21 -2.95 13.04
CA LEU A 207 5.09 -2.98 13.99
C LEU A 207 5.16 -1.78 14.93
N ILE A 208 3.99 -1.35 15.40
CA ILE A 208 3.86 -0.37 16.47
C ILE A 208 3.25 -1.10 17.65
N ASP A 209 3.94 -1.11 18.78
CA ASP A 209 3.47 -1.79 19.98
C ASP A 209 2.33 -1.03 20.68
N ASN A 210 1.77 -1.63 21.73
CA ASN A 210 0.68 -1.06 22.51
C ASN A 210 1.07 0.20 23.30
N GLN A 211 2.35 0.54 23.38
CA GLN A 211 2.87 1.77 23.98
C GLN A 211 3.12 2.85 22.92
N GLY A 212 2.79 2.59 21.66
CA GLY A 212 2.99 3.51 20.53
C GLY A 212 4.41 3.53 19.99
N LYS A 213 5.27 2.61 20.44
CA LYS A 213 6.67 2.53 20.02
C LYS A 213 6.80 1.68 18.76
N GLY A 214 7.49 2.24 17.78
CA GLY A 214 7.79 1.57 16.51
C GLY A 214 8.96 0.60 16.64
N TRP A 215 8.87 -0.51 15.94
CA TRP A 215 9.91 -1.51 15.81
C TRP A 215 10.01 -1.95 14.35
N LEU A 216 11.23 -2.19 13.90
CA LEU A 216 11.53 -2.73 12.60
C LEU A 216 12.28 -4.04 12.76
N VAL A 217 11.70 -5.12 12.23
CA VAL A 217 12.31 -6.44 12.11
C VAL A 217 12.82 -6.59 10.68
N PHE A 218 13.93 -7.28 10.48
CA PHE A 218 14.47 -7.59 9.16
C PHE A 218 15.48 -8.73 9.27
N GLY A 219 15.89 -9.27 8.13
CA GLY A 219 17.04 -10.16 8.07
C GLY A 219 16.75 -11.54 7.48
N ALA A 220 17.71 -12.04 6.71
CA ALA A 220 17.83 -13.43 6.32
C ALA A 220 19.30 -13.74 5.97
N GLY A 221 19.51 -14.93 5.45
CA GLY A 221 20.83 -15.42 5.06
C GLY A 221 20.97 -16.89 5.38
N THR A 222 22.21 -17.37 5.33
CA THR A 222 22.53 -18.76 5.60
C THR A 222 22.28 -19.10 7.08
N PRO A 223 21.38 -20.04 7.40
CA PRO A 223 21.06 -20.34 8.79
C PRO A 223 22.26 -20.97 9.51
N LYS A 224 22.54 -20.53 10.75
CA LYS A 224 23.60 -21.15 11.58
C LYS A 224 23.28 -22.60 11.95
N THR A 225 22.02 -22.87 12.24
CA THR A 225 21.50 -24.21 12.49
C THR A 225 20.10 -24.34 11.91
N LYS A 226 19.60 -25.58 11.79
CA LYS A 226 18.24 -25.86 11.32
C LYS A 226 17.14 -25.16 12.14
N TYR A 227 17.35 -24.97 13.45
CA TYR A 227 16.31 -24.48 14.36
C TYR A 227 16.56 -23.06 14.87
N MET A 228 17.82 -22.62 14.87
CA MET A 228 18.24 -21.29 15.29
C MET A 228 19.07 -20.67 14.17
N PRO A 229 18.45 -19.94 13.24
CA PRO A 229 19.15 -19.38 12.09
C PRO A 229 20.06 -18.20 12.47
N ASP A 230 19.77 -17.47 13.57
CA ASP A 230 20.48 -16.25 14.02
C ASP A 230 20.58 -15.15 12.94
N ASN A 231 19.63 -15.13 12.01
CA ASN A 231 19.60 -14.18 10.88
C ASN A 231 18.47 -13.15 10.98
N ALA A 232 17.69 -13.16 12.06
CA ALA A 232 16.65 -12.17 12.30
C ALA A 232 17.16 -11.08 13.23
N ARG A 233 16.84 -9.82 12.92
CA ARG A 233 17.20 -8.64 13.69
C ARG A 233 15.98 -7.81 14.00
N ILE A 234 16.02 -7.12 15.12
CA ILE A 234 15.03 -6.12 15.53
C ILE A 234 15.75 -4.85 15.97
N VAL A 235 15.20 -3.71 15.61
CA VAL A 235 15.64 -2.40 16.07
C VAL A 235 14.42 -1.55 16.43
N LYS A 236 14.54 -0.72 17.46
CA LYS A 236 13.53 0.28 17.78
C LYS A 236 13.60 1.39 16.73
N LEU A 237 12.45 1.86 16.28
CA LEU A 237 12.32 3.05 15.45
C LEU A 237 12.21 4.30 16.33
N GLY A 238 12.69 5.43 15.83
CA GLY A 238 12.44 6.73 16.42
C GLY A 238 10.97 7.09 16.39
N ALA A 239 10.62 8.14 17.14
CA ALA A 239 9.25 8.63 17.21
C ALA A 239 8.70 9.08 15.85
N ASP A 240 9.55 9.38 14.87
CA ASP A 240 9.14 9.78 13.52
C ASP A 240 8.87 8.59 12.57
N MET A 241 9.11 7.35 13.03
CA MET A 241 9.07 6.10 12.25
C MET A 241 10.03 6.05 11.05
N ILE A 242 10.83 7.09 10.81
CA ILE A 242 11.77 7.18 9.68
C ILE A 242 13.23 7.25 10.13
N SER A 243 13.48 7.13 11.43
CA SER A 243 14.82 6.97 12.01
C SER A 243 14.93 5.68 12.82
N LEU A 244 16.17 5.19 13.02
CA LEU A 244 16.45 4.12 13.98
C LEU A 244 16.80 4.72 15.34
N GLU A 245 16.23 4.18 16.43
CA GLU A 245 16.49 4.62 17.81
C GLU A 245 16.96 3.42 18.65
N GLY A 246 18.27 3.21 18.72
CA GLY A 246 18.88 2.18 19.54
C GLY A 246 19.71 1.17 18.74
N ASN A 247 20.25 0.17 19.44
CA ASN A 247 21.10 -0.83 18.84
C ASN A 247 20.27 -1.92 18.14
N ILE A 248 20.75 -2.38 16.99
CA ILE A 248 20.26 -3.59 16.36
C ILE A 248 20.47 -4.76 17.32
N SER A 249 19.42 -5.53 17.55
CA SER A 249 19.39 -6.67 18.46
C SER A 249 19.03 -7.94 17.71
N LYS A 250 19.59 -9.07 18.17
CA LYS A 250 19.26 -10.40 17.65
C LYS A 250 17.91 -10.85 18.18
N ILE A 251 17.11 -11.47 17.31
CA ILE A 251 15.94 -12.23 17.73
C ILE A 251 16.41 -13.69 17.92
N PRO A 252 16.33 -14.25 19.14
CA PRO A 252 16.80 -15.59 19.43
C PRO A 252 16.01 -16.70 18.72
#